data_AF-A0A941XX67-F1
#
_entry.id   AF-A0A941XX67-F1
#
_cell.length_a   1.000
_cell.length_b   1.000
_cell.length_c   1.000
_cell.angle_alpha   90.00
_cell.angle_beta   90.00
_cell.angle_gamma   90.00
#
_symmetry.space_group_name_H-M   'P 1'
#
loop_
_entity.id
_entity.type
_entity.pdbx_description
1 polymer ?
#
loop_
_entity_poly.entity_id
_entity_poly.type
_entity_poly.pdbx_seq_one_letter_code
_entity_poly.pdbx_strand_id
1 'polypeptide(L)'
;MKYAVIKENAVENVIVADAAQKAELEAALGAELVDAQPFNLQIGDLRVGANWTRNQDGEQIVLSGKPTYDELTAQIADMQAALALLGVEV
;
A
#
# COMPACT_ATOMS: atom_id res chain seq x y z
N MET A 1 -11.21 -3.38 8.59
CA MET A 1 -10.12 -2.71 7.82
C MET A 1 -8.77 -3.13 8.38
N LYS A 2 -7.72 -3.20 7.56
CA LYS A 2 -6.35 -3.52 8.02
C LYS A 2 -5.58 -2.21 8.17
N TYR A 3 -5.21 -1.85 9.39
CA TYR A 3 -4.50 -0.60 9.68
C TYR A 3 -3.04 -0.85 10.04
N ALA A 4 -2.15 -0.02 9.52
CA ALA A 4 -0.78 0.12 10.01
C ALA A 4 -0.76 1.17 11.12
N VAL A 5 -0.16 0.81 12.26
CA VAL A 5 0.05 1.69 13.41
C VAL A 5 1.38 2.42 13.22
N ILE A 6 1.32 3.73 13.01
CA ILE A 6 2.47 4.55 12.66
C ILE A 6 2.94 5.36 13.86
N LYS A 7 4.23 5.21 14.20
CA LYS A 7 4.94 6.10 15.12
C LYS A 7 6.29 6.47 14.51
N GLU A 8 6.65 7.75 14.62
CA GLU A 8 7.95 8.25 14.11
C GLU A 8 8.23 7.86 12.64
N ASN A 9 7.19 7.87 11.80
CA ASN A 9 7.25 7.43 10.40
C ASN A 9 7.56 5.94 10.17
N ALA A 10 7.51 5.11 11.20
CA ALA A 10 7.66 3.66 11.10
C ALA A 10 6.35 2.94 11.39
N VAL A 11 6.12 1.82 10.69
CA VAL A 11 5.04 0.88 11.03
C VAL A 11 5.51 0.03 12.21
N GLU A 12 4.95 0.26 13.39
CA GLU A 12 5.27 -0.53 14.60
C GLU A 12 4.38 -1.75 14.76
N ASN A 13 3.14 -1.70 14.25
CA ASN A 13 2.19 -2.79 14.34
C ASN A 13 1.20 -2.75 13.18
N VAL A 14 0.49 -3.85 12.95
CA VAL A 14 -0.59 -3.96 11.97
C VAL A 14 -1.78 -4.62 12.64
N ILE A 15 -2.91 -3.92 12.68
CA ILE A 15 -4.12 -4.35 13.39
C ILE A 15 -5.32 -4.42 12.46
N VAL A 16 -6.30 -5.24 12.82
CA VAL A 16 -7.59 -5.29 12.14
C VAL A 16 -8.63 -4.69 13.07
N ALA A 17 -9.32 -3.65 12.60
CA ALA A 17 -10.37 -2.97 13.34
C ALA A 17 -11.46 -2.45 12.40
N ASP A 18 -12.62 -2.11 12.96
CA ASP A 18 -13.65 -1.41 12.21
C ASP A 18 -13.23 0.05 11.95
N ALA A 19 -13.70 0.65 10.85
CA ALA A 19 -13.43 2.04 10.54
C ALA A 19 -14.00 3.00 11.60
N ALA A 20 -15.13 2.63 12.22
CA ALA A 20 -15.73 3.40 13.31
C ALA A 20 -14.85 3.47 14.56
N GLN A 21 -13.95 2.49 14.75
CA GLN A 21 -13.06 2.41 15.91
C GLN A 21 -11.75 3.18 15.72
N LYS A 22 -11.49 3.72 14.51
CA LYS A 22 -10.19 4.34 14.17
C LYS A 22 -9.82 5.46 15.15
N ALA A 23 -10.71 6.42 15.37
CA ALA A 23 -10.40 7.59 16.20
C ALA A 23 -10.12 7.24 17.67
N GLU A 24 -10.87 6.27 18.22
CA GLU A 24 -10.65 5.76 19.58
C GLU A 24 -9.29 5.07 19.70
N LEU A 25 -8.94 4.23 18.72
CA LEU A 25 -7.68 3.51 18.70
C LEU A 25 -6.48 4.44 18.49
N GLU A 26 -6.58 5.46 17.64
CA GLU A 26 -5.53 6.47 17.48
C GLU A 26 -5.24 7.19 18.80
N ALA A 27 -6.29 7.55 19.55
CA ALA A 27 -6.17 8.18 20.87
C ALA A 27 -5.58 7.22 21.92
N ALA A 28 -6.04 5.97 21.96
CA ALA A 28 -5.58 4.98 22.93
C ALA A 28 -4.12 4.53 22.69
N LEU A 29 -3.71 4.45 21.42
CA LEU A 29 -2.38 3.99 21.01
C LEU A 29 -1.36 5.14 20.92
N GLY A 30 -1.82 6.39 20.86
CA GLY A 30 -0.97 7.55 20.61
C GLY A 30 -0.23 7.45 19.27
N ALA A 31 -0.93 6.99 18.23
CA ALA A 31 -0.37 6.66 16.92
C ALA A 31 -1.34 7.02 15.79
N GLU A 32 -0.82 7.24 14.58
CA GLU A 32 -1.63 7.40 13.37
C GLU A 32 -2.01 6.01 12.82
N LEU A 33 -3.27 5.82 12.42
CA LEU A 33 -3.74 4.61 11.75
C LEU A 33 -3.94 4.85 10.25
N VAL A 34 -3.13 4.16 9.45
CA VAL A 34 -3.15 4.26 7.97
C VAL A 34 -3.70 2.96 7.39
N ASP A 35 -4.47 3.04 6.31
CA ASP A 35 -4.86 1.82 5.59
C ASP A 35 -3.61 1.09 5.06
N ALA A 36 -3.40 -0.12 5.55
CA ALA A 36 -2.25 -0.95 5.18
C ALA A 36 -2.44 -1.65 3.84
N GLN A 37 -3.66 -1.76 3.31
CA GLN A 37 -3.94 -2.59 2.14
C GLN A 37 -3.28 -2.10 0.85
N PRO A 38 -3.26 -0.78 0.52
CA PRO A 38 -2.68 -0.31 -0.73
C PRO A 38 -1.23 -0.74 -0.88
N PHE A 39 -0.39 -0.58 0.14
CA PHE A 39 1.04 -0.95 0.05
C PHE A 39 1.36 -2.30 0.68
N ASN A 40 0.34 -3.04 1.13
CA ASN A 40 0.48 -4.21 2.01
C ASN A 40 1.50 -3.95 3.13
N LEU A 41 1.27 -2.86 3.89
CA LEU A 41 2.18 -2.41 4.94
C LEU A 41 2.37 -3.51 6.01
N GLN A 42 3.60 -3.59 6.48
CA GLN A 42 4.12 -4.55 7.45
C GLN A 42 4.97 -3.83 8.48
N ILE A 43 5.16 -4.47 9.63
CA ILE A 43 6.03 -3.96 10.68
C ILE A 43 7.45 -3.75 10.13
N GLY A 44 8.05 -2.61 10.42
CA GLY A 44 9.37 -2.22 9.92
C GLY A 44 9.35 -1.46 8.58
N ASP A 45 8.20 -1.34 7.91
CA ASP A 45 8.08 -0.43 6.78
C ASP A 45 8.20 1.02 7.25
N LEU A 46 8.84 1.86 6.43
CA LEU A 46 9.12 3.26 6.74
C LEU A 46 8.42 4.19 5.75
N ARG A 47 7.83 5.27 6.28
CA ARG A 47 7.34 6.41 5.51
C ARG A 47 8.50 7.36 5.25
N VAL A 48 8.87 7.53 3.98
CA VAL A 48 9.95 8.41 3.54
C VAL A 48 9.38 9.41 2.54
N GLY A 49 9.18 10.65 2.99
CA GLY A 49 8.47 11.66 2.20
C GLY A 49 7.02 11.23 1.93
N ALA A 50 6.65 11.16 0.65
CA ALA A 50 5.33 10.69 0.22
C ALA A 50 5.25 9.16 0.01
N ASN A 51 6.37 8.44 0.16
CA ASN A 51 6.48 7.03 -0.19
C ASN A 51 6.50 6.12 1.04
N TRP A 52 6.04 4.90 0.85
CA TRP A 52 6.30 3.79 1.77
C TRP A 52 7.47 2.96 1.25
N THR A 53 8.29 2.47 2.17
CA THR A 53 9.50 1.73 1.84
C THR A 53 9.67 0.53 2.74
N ARG A 54 10.33 -0.52 2.23
CA ARG A 54 10.62 -1.75 2.97
C ARG A 54 12.09 -2.10 2.84
N ASN A 55 12.68 -2.58 3.92
CA ASN A 55 13.99 -3.22 3.84
C ASN A 55 13.83 -4.62 3.23
N GLN A 56 14.45 -4.84 2.08
CA GLN A 56 14.56 -6.15 1.45
C GLN A 56 16.04 -6.41 1.19
N ASP A 57 16.56 -7.50 1.78
CA ASP A 57 17.95 -7.95 1.61
C ASP A 57 19.01 -6.87 1.92
N GLY A 58 18.74 -6.01 2.90
CA GLY A 58 19.65 -4.94 3.32
C GLY A 58 19.49 -3.64 2.54
N GLU A 59 18.62 -3.59 1.52
CA GLU A 59 18.33 -2.40 0.74
C GLU A 59 16.93 -1.87 1.02
N GLN A 60 16.78 -0.54 1.06
CA GLN A 60 15.49 0.09 1.24
C GLN A 60 14.82 0.28 -0.13
N ILE A 61 13.74 -0.45 -0.39
CA ILE A 61 12.99 -0.35 -1.64
C ILE A 61 11.72 0.48 -1.47
N VAL A 62 11.29 1.19 -2.52
CA VAL A 62 9.99 1.87 -2.55
C VAL A 62 8.89 0.87 -2.86
N LEU A 63 7.82 0.86 -2.07
CA LEU A 63 6.66 0.02 -2.29
C LEU A 63 5.79 0.65 -3.39
N SER A 64 5.61 -0.07 -4.49
CA SER A 64 4.51 0.20 -5.41
C SER A 64 3.23 -0.34 -4.78
N GLY A 65 2.25 0.53 -4.57
CA GLY A 65 0.94 0.12 -4.08
C GLY A 65 0.32 -0.91 -5.03
N LYS A 66 -0.67 -1.65 -4.53
CA LYS A 66 -1.56 -2.44 -5.36
C LYS A 66 -2.23 -1.49 -6.35
N PRO A 67 -2.12 -1.75 -7.65
CA PRO A 67 -2.84 -0.95 -8.63
C PRO A 67 -4.34 -1.08 -8.35
N THR A 68 -5.03 0.04 -8.47
CA THR A 68 -6.48 0.11 -8.44
C THR A 68 -7.07 -0.68 -9.60
N TYR A 69 -8.36 -1.02 -9.51
CA TYR A 69 -9.06 -1.70 -10.61
C TYR A 69 -9.00 -0.89 -11.91
N ASP A 70 -9.09 0.43 -11.81
CA ASP A 70 -9.02 1.34 -12.96
C ASP A 70 -7.62 1.34 -13.58
N GLU A 71 -6.56 1.40 -12.77
CA GLU A 71 -5.17 1.29 -13.24
C GLU A 71 -4.88 -0.06 -13.91
N LEU A 72 -5.40 -1.15 -13.35
CA LEU A 72 -5.31 -2.48 -13.95
C LEU A 72 -6.04 -2.53 -15.30
N THR A 73 -7.24 -1.97 -15.36
CA THR A 73 -8.06 -1.94 -16.59
C THR A 73 -7.37 -1.11 -17.67
N ALA A 74 -6.78 0.03 -17.32
CA ALA A 74 -6.01 0.85 -18.24
C ALA A 74 -4.77 0.10 -18.77
N GLN A 75 -4.01 -0.57 -17.90
CA GLN A 75 -2.87 -1.38 -18.33
C GLN A 75 -3.28 -2.54 -19.24
N ILE A 76 -4.42 -3.18 -18.96
CA ILE A 76 -4.97 -4.24 -19.83
C ILE A 76 -5.32 -3.67 -21.20
N ALA A 77 -6.01 -2.53 -21.25
CA ALA A 77 -6.39 -1.89 -22.52
C ALA A 77 -5.15 -1.51 -23.36
N ASP A 78 -4.14 -0.91 -22.73
CA ASP A 78 -2.87 -0.58 -23.38
C ASP A 78 -2.15 -1.82 -23.91
N MET A 79 -2.12 -2.89 -23.12
CA MET A 79 -1.50 -4.15 -23.52
C MET A 79 -2.27 -4.85 -24.65
N GLN A 80 -3.60 -4.82 -24.62
CA GLN A 80 -4.45 -5.32 -25.70
C GLN A 80 -4.22 -4.54 -27.00
N ALA A 81 -4.09 -3.21 -26.93
CA ALA A 81 -3.77 -2.38 -28.09
C ALA A 81 -2.38 -2.70 -28.68
N ALA A 82 -1.38 -2.93 -27.82
CA ALA A 82 -0.04 -3.33 -28.25
C ALA A 82 -0.04 -4.72 -28.92
N LEU A 83 -0.79 -5.68 -28.37
CA LEU A 83 -0.92 -7.02 -28.95
C LEU A 83 -1.64 -6.99 -30.31
N ALA A 84 -2.69 -6.19 -30.44
CA ALA A 84 -3.39 -5.99 -31.72
C ALA A 84 -2.45 -5.38 -32.79
N LEU A 85 -1.57 -4.45 -32.42
CA LEU A 85 -0.56 -3.89 -33.33
C LEU A 85 0.45 -4.94 -33.81
N LEU A 86 0.73 -5.95 -32.98
CA LEU A 86 1.59 -7.09 -33.32
C LEU A 86 0.84 -8.20 -34.08
N GLY A 87 -0.44 -8.01 -34.41
CA GLY A 87 -1.27 -8.97 -35.13
C GLY A 87 -1.70 -10.17 -34.28
N VAL A 88 -1.65 -10.05 -32.95
CA VAL A 88 -2.16 -11.06 -32.02
C VAL A 88 -3.63 -10.74 -31.72
N GLU A 89 -4.54 -11.68 -31.98
CA GLU A 89 -5.93 -11.57 -31.53
C GLU A 89 -5.98 -11.72 -30.00
N VAL A 90 -6.71 -10.82 -29.34
CA VAL A 90 -6.81 -10.71 -27.86
C VAL A 90 -8.26 -10.81 -27.42
#